data_AF-A0A966C9K1-F1
#
_entry.id   AF-A0A966C9K1-F1
#
_cell.length_a   1.000
_cell.length_b   1.000
_cell.length_c   1.000
_cell.angle_alpha   90.00
_cell.angle_beta   90.00
_cell.angle_gamma   90.00
#
_symmetry.space_group_name_H-M   'P 1'
#
loop_
_entity.id
_entity.type
_entity.pdbx_description
1 polymer ?
#
loop_
_entity_poly.entity_id
_entity_poly.type
_entity_poly.pdbx_seq_one_letter_code
_entity_poly.pdbx_strand_id
1 'polypeptide(L)'
;MIDLRSDTVTRPTDAMRRAMATAEVGDDVYDEDPTVRRLEERAAAVLKREAAVFVPTGTMGNQIAVHIHTHPGSEVIIEARGHIFNFEMGAMAVWSGALPRPIVTEAGLLSPEQVEAVINPKVTYRTPTRLLCLENTHNLWSGLPMDAVRTRALAAMAHRHGVRVHLDGARIFNAAAALGTTAAELGRDCDSVMFCLSKGLAAPVGSMLVGDRDFIVEARRVRKLFGGGMRQVGILAAAGILA
;
A
#
# COMPACT_ATOMS: atom_id res chain seq x y z
N MET A 1 -14.77 4.22 27.85
CA MET A 1 -13.96 5.30 27.25
C MET A 1 -14.26 5.33 25.76
N ILE A 2 -14.65 6.48 25.21
CA ILE A 2 -14.89 6.67 23.77
C ILE A 2 -13.60 7.26 23.18
N ASP A 3 -13.01 6.62 22.17
CA ASP A 3 -11.76 7.06 21.54
C ASP A 3 -11.99 7.29 20.04
N LEU A 4 -11.98 8.56 19.62
CA LEU A 4 -12.23 9.00 18.23
C LEU A 4 -10.99 9.61 17.57
N ARG A 5 -9.79 9.34 18.12
CA ARG A 5 -8.53 9.90 17.58
C ARG A 5 -8.17 9.31 16.22
N SER A 6 -8.37 8.00 16.06
CA SER A 6 -8.07 7.25 14.83
C SER A 6 -8.66 5.85 14.89
N ASP A 7 -8.90 5.23 13.75
CA ASP A 7 -9.24 3.81 13.64
C ASP A 7 -8.06 2.87 13.92
N THR A 8 -6.85 3.40 14.15
CA THR A 8 -5.70 2.63 14.64
C THR A 8 -5.81 2.21 16.10
N VAL A 9 -6.77 2.74 16.86
CA VAL A 9 -6.97 2.41 18.29
C VAL A 9 -7.82 1.15 18.50
N THR A 10 -8.25 0.51 17.41
CA THR A 10 -8.96 -0.78 17.45
C THR A 10 -8.15 -1.82 18.22
N ARG A 11 -8.86 -2.74 18.87
CA ARG A 11 -8.26 -3.84 19.63
C ARG A 11 -8.74 -5.17 19.04
N PRO A 12 -7.89 -6.22 19.05
CA PRO A 12 -8.30 -7.53 18.57
C PRO A 12 -9.53 -8.02 19.32
N THR A 13 -10.50 -8.53 18.56
CA THR A 13 -11.68 -9.23 19.09
C THR A 13 -11.26 -10.52 19.79
N ASP A 14 -12.15 -11.10 20.59
CA ASP A 14 -11.87 -12.39 21.25
C ASP A 14 -11.62 -13.52 20.23
N ALA A 15 -12.28 -13.47 19.08
CA ALA A 15 -12.05 -14.41 17.99
C ALA A 15 -10.64 -14.26 17.40
N MET A 16 -10.19 -13.02 17.16
CA MET A 16 -8.81 -12.75 16.73
C MET A 16 -7.81 -13.20 17.78
N ARG A 17 -8.02 -12.90 19.07
CA ARG A 17 -7.13 -13.34 20.15
C ARG A 17 -6.98 -14.86 20.22
N ARG A 18 -8.09 -15.60 20.08
CA ARG A 18 -8.05 -17.06 20.03
C ARG A 18 -7.30 -17.56 18.79
N ALA A 19 -7.57 -17.00 17.61
CA ALA A 19 -6.89 -17.36 16.38
C ALA A 19 -5.37 -17.15 16.49
N MET A 20 -4.93 -16.03 17.08
CA MET A 20 -3.50 -15.76 17.33
C MET A 20 -2.89 -16.78 18.30
N ALA A 21 -3.59 -17.10 19.39
CA ALA A 21 -3.10 -18.00 20.44
C ALA A 21 -2.93 -19.45 19.96
N THR A 22 -3.68 -19.87 18.94
CA THR A 22 -3.66 -21.24 18.41
C THR A 22 -3.05 -21.33 17.00
N ALA A 23 -2.38 -20.27 16.53
CA ALA A 23 -1.81 -20.24 15.19
C ALA A 23 -0.66 -21.25 15.05
N GLU A 24 -0.64 -21.98 13.95
CA GLU A 24 0.54 -22.75 13.54
C GLU A 24 1.58 -21.79 12.96
N VAL A 25 2.83 -21.88 13.39
CA VAL A 25 3.88 -20.92 13.05
C VAL A 25 5.15 -21.62 12.59
N GLY A 26 5.93 -20.91 11.79
CA GLY A 26 7.22 -21.35 11.27
C GLY A 26 8.18 -20.18 11.15
N ASP A 27 9.32 -20.36 10.49
CA ASP A 27 10.23 -19.26 10.18
C ASP A 27 9.82 -18.59 8.85
N ASP A 28 9.20 -17.39 8.91
CA ASP A 28 8.81 -16.63 7.72
C ASP A 28 10.00 -16.20 6.84
N VAL A 29 11.23 -16.12 7.37
CA VAL A 29 12.41 -15.84 6.53
C VAL A 29 12.77 -17.02 5.64
N TYR A 30 12.45 -18.25 6.07
CA TYR A 30 12.60 -19.45 5.26
C TYR A 30 11.34 -19.81 4.47
N ASP A 31 10.29 -18.97 4.50
CA ASP A 31 8.99 -19.22 3.89
C ASP A 31 8.28 -20.47 4.46
N GLU A 32 8.53 -20.76 5.74
CA GLU A 32 8.04 -21.96 6.44
C GLU A 32 6.86 -21.67 7.39
N ASP A 33 6.38 -20.41 7.49
CA ASP A 33 5.22 -20.08 8.33
C ASP A 33 3.89 -20.32 7.59
N PRO A 34 3.12 -21.37 7.92
CA PRO A 34 1.92 -21.74 7.17
C PRO A 34 0.78 -20.73 7.34
N THR A 35 0.73 -20.05 8.48
CA THR A 35 -0.31 -19.04 8.74
C THR A 35 -0.05 -17.77 7.95
N VAL A 36 1.22 -17.36 7.80
CA VAL A 36 1.58 -16.23 6.94
C VAL A 36 1.25 -16.52 5.48
N ARG A 37 1.65 -17.70 4.97
CA ARG A 37 1.33 -18.11 3.59
C ARG A 37 -0.17 -18.06 3.30
N ARG A 38 -0.99 -18.58 4.23
CA ARG A 38 -2.46 -18.52 4.11
C ARG A 38 -2.99 -17.08 4.07
N LEU A 39 -2.43 -16.17 4.87
CA LEU A 39 -2.82 -14.75 4.84
C LEU A 39 -2.46 -14.12 3.48
N GLU A 40 -1.25 -14.36 3.00
CA GLU A 40 -0.75 -13.80 1.74
C GLU A 40 -1.54 -14.32 0.53
N GLU A 41 -1.82 -15.62 0.47
CA GLU A 41 -2.69 -16.24 -0.54
C GLU A 41 -4.09 -15.61 -0.53
N ARG A 42 -4.68 -15.41 0.65
CA ARG A 42 -5.99 -14.77 0.78
C ARG A 42 -5.96 -13.30 0.37
N ALA A 43 -4.93 -12.54 0.75
CA ALA A 43 -4.79 -11.13 0.39
C ALA A 43 -4.68 -10.96 -1.13
N ALA A 44 -3.87 -11.81 -1.78
CA ALA A 44 -3.75 -11.85 -3.24
C ALA A 44 -5.11 -12.19 -3.90
N ALA A 45 -5.82 -13.20 -3.39
CA ALA A 45 -7.14 -13.58 -3.91
C ALA A 45 -8.20 -12.48 -3.78
N VAL A 46 -8.26 -11.79 -2.62
CA VAL A 46 -9.23 -10.71 -2.36
C VAL A 46 -9.02 -9.53 -3.33
N LEU A 47 -7.77 -9.21 -3.67
CA LEU A 47 -7.41 -8.15 -4.60
C LEU A 47 -7.34 -8.65 -6.07
N LYS A 48 -7.56 -9.94 -6.31
CA LYS A 48 -7.42 -10.61 -7.61
C LYS A 48 -6.04 -10.37 -8.25
N ARG A 49 -4.98 -10.57 -7.47
CA ARG A 49 -3.57 -10.40 -7.86
C ARG A 49 -2.81 -11.71 -7.68
N GLU A 50 -1.60 -11.75 -8.23
CA GLU A 50 -0.81 -12.97 -8.30
C GLU A 50 -0.18 -13.36 -6.96
N ALA A 51 0.25 -12.36 -6.18
CA ALA A 51 0.94 -12.58 -4.92
C ALA A 51 0.76 -11.41 -3.95
N ALA A 52 1.05 -11.67 -2.67
CA ALA A 52 1.11 -10.67 -1.62
C ALA A 52 2.25 -11.00 -0.65
N VAL A 53 2.66 -10.00 0.13
CA VAL A 53 3.59 -10.16 1.24
C VAL A 53 3.10 -9.43 2.48
N PHE A 54 3.20 -10.07 3.64
CA PHE A 54 2.95 -9.42 4.93
C PHE A 54 4.08 -8.45 5.29
N VAL A 55 3.71 -7.25 5.76
CA VAL A 55 4.65 -6.26 6.29
C VAL A 55 4.16 -5.73 7.64
N PRO A 56 5.07 -5.41 8.58
CA PRO A 56 4.68 -4.98 9.93
C PRO A 56 3.87 -3.69 9.97
N THR A 57 4.07 -2.76 9.02
CA THR A 57 3.36 -1.48 8.97
C THR A 57 3.02 -1.07 7.53
N GLY A 58 1.98 -0.23 7.39
CA GLY A 58 1.62 0.36 6.08
C GLY A 58 2.74 1.21 5.50
N THR A 59 3.45 1.97 6.34
CA THR A 59 4.66 2.73 5.95
C THR A 59 5.70 1.82 5.31
N MET A 60 6.00 0.65 5.90
CA MET A 60 6.96 -0.26 5.29
C MET A 60 6.46 -0.78 3.94
N GLY A 61 5.17 -1.10 3.81
CA GLY A 61 4.57 -1.53 2.54
C GLY A 61 4.69 -0.46 1.44
N ASN A 62 4.32 0.78 1.76
CA ASN A 62 4.46 1.92 0.86
C ASN A 62 5.92 2.14 0.45
N GLN A 63 6.84 2.14 1.42
CA GLN A 63 8.25 2.40 1.13
C GLN A 63 8.93 1.27 0.36
N ILE A 64 8.53 0.01 0.55
CA ILE A 64 8.97 -1.09 -0.30
C ILE A 64 8.51 -0.85 -1.75
N ALA A 65 7.25 -0.48 -1.96
CA ALA A 65 6.72 -0.20 -3.29
C ALA A 65 7.45 0.98 -3.96
N VAL A 66 7.69 2.06 -3.22
CA VAL A 66 8.48 3.20 -3.70
C VAL A 66 9.89 2.76 -4.07
N HIS A 67 10.57 2.00 -3.21
CA HIS A 67 11.94 1.56 -3.45
C HIS A 67 12.07 0.68 -4.70
N ILE A 68 11.09 -0.19 -4.98
CA ILE A 68 11.12 -1.09 -6.15
C ILE A 68 10.78 -0.35 -7.43
N HIS A 69 9.77 0.53 -7.40
CA HIS A 69 9.31 1.24 -8.59
C HIS A 69 10.19 2.45 -8.95
N THR A 70 11.19 2.76 -8.14
CA THR A 70 12.09 3.90 -8.33
C THR A 70 13.56 3.50 -8.18
N HIS A 71 14.44 4.42 -8.56
CA HIS A 71 15.87 4.36 -8.29
C HIS A 71 16.32 5.71 -7.71
N PRO A 72 17.49 5.80 -7.05
CA PRO A 72 18.05 7.08 -6.64
C PRO A 72 18.10 8.07 -7.80
N GLY A 73 17.58 9.28 -7.59
CA GLY A 73 17.40 10.29 -8.65
C GLY A 73 16.12 10.16 -9.46
N SER A 74 15.15 9.37 -9.02
CA SER A 74 13.80 9.33 -9.60
C SER A 74 12.88 10.38 -8.96
N GLU A 75 11.82 10.75 -9.67
CA GLU A 75 10.74 11.60 -9.16
C GLU A 75 9.45 10.78 -8.94
N VAL A 76 8.74 11.05 -7.83
CA VAL A 76 7.48 10.44 -7.43
C VAL A 76 6.39 11.49 -7.36
N ILE A 77 5.33 11.35 -8.17
CA ILE A 77 4.16 12.24 -8.10
C ILE A 77 3.20 11.73 -7.03
N ILE A 78 2.64 12.65 -6.24
CA ILE A 78 1.67 12.36 -5.18
C ILE A 78 0.78 13.58 -4.91
N GLU A 79 -0.41 13.38 -4.36
CA GLU A 79 -1.22 14.50 -3.82
C GLU A 79 -0.51 15.13 -2.60
N ALA A 80 -0.55 16.46 -2.48
CA ALA A 80 0.23 17.20 -1.49
C ALA A 80 -0.07 16.87 -0.02
N ARG A 81 -1.23 16.26 0.27
CA ARG A 81 -1.67 15.78 1.58
C ARG A 81 -1.61 14.26 1.71
N GLY A 82 -1.04 13.56 0.73
CA GLY A 82 -0.89 12.11 0.75
C GLY A 82 0.00 11.62 1.91
N HIS A 83 -0.29 10.42 2.42
CA HIS A 83 0.34 9.84 3.60
C HIS A 83 1.83 9.57 3.40
N ILE A 84 2.19 8.98 2.26
CA ILE A 84 3.59 8.67 1.90
C ILE A 84 4.46 9.93 1.93
N PHE A 85 3.90 11.09 1.58
CA PHE A 85 4.62 12.36 1.62
C PHE A 85 4.68 12.98 3.03
N ASN A 86 3.56 13.00 3.76
CA ASN A 86 3.42 13.78 5.00
C ASN A 86 3.75 13.00 6.28
N PHE A 87 3.50 11.69 6.32
CA PHE A 87 3.49 10.91 7.55
C PHE A 87 4.50 9.75 7.58
N GLU A 88 5.44 9.74 6.63
CA GLU A 88 6.46 8.70 6.53
C GLU A 88 7.88 9.28 6.63
N MET A 89 8.03 10.41 7.32
CA MET A 89 9.33 10.99 7.69
C MET A 89 10.26 11.27 6.49
N GLY A 90 9.68 11.54 5.31
CA GLY A 90 10.45 11.71 4.07
C GLY A 90 11.19 10.44 3.61
N ALA A 91 10.73 9.25 4.03
CA ALA A 91 11.41 7.97 3.79
C ALA A 91 11.68 7.69 2.30
N MET A 92 10.86 8.19 1.37
CA MET A 92 11.15 8.03 -0.06
C MET A 92 12.48 8.68 -0.47
N ALA A 93 12.81 9.83 0.13
CA ALA A 93 14.08 10.51 -0.11
C ALA A 93 15.23 9.80 0.63
N VAL A 94 14.99 9.41 1.89
CA VAL A 94 16.04 8.82 2.75
C VAL A 94 16.42 7.41 2.31
N TRP A 95 15.45 6.56 1.98
CA TRP A 95 15.66 5.13 1.68
C TRP A 95 15.78 4.83 0.19
N SER A 96 15.11 5.62 -0.66
CA SER A 96 15.06 5.35 -2.10
C SER A 96 15.76 6.42 -2.95
N GLY A 97 16.22 7.51 -2.33
CA GLY A 97 16.82 8.64 -3.06
C GLY A 97 15.85 9.28 -4.05
N ALA A 98 14.54 9.17 -3.79
CA ALA A 98 13.48 9.63 -4.68
C ALA A 98 12.98 11.02 -4.27
N LEU A 99 12.78 11.89 -5.26
CA LEU A 99 12.30 13.26 -5.09
C LEU A 99 10.76 13.27 -5.16
N PRO A 100 10.05 13.83 -4.15
CA PRO A 100 8.61 14.03 -4.24
C PRO A 100 8.26 15.19 -5.19
N ARG A 101 7.18 15.01 -5.96
CA ARG A 101 6.50 16.03 -6.77
C ARG A 101 5.04 16.14 -6.32
N PRO A 102 4.77 16.87 -5.22
CA PRO A 102 3.42 17.00 -4.69
C PRO A 102 2.54 17.86 -5.62
N ILE A 103 1.28 17.48 -5.79
CA ILE A 103 0.24 18.25 -6.49
C ILE A 103 -0.80 18.68 -5.45
N VAL A 104 -1.03 19.99 -5.33
CA VAL A 104 -2.13 20.50 -4.52
C VAL A 104 -3.44 20.34 -5.28
N THR A 105 -4.42 19.68 -4.66
CA THR A 105 -5.77 19.56 -5.21
C THR A 105 -6.78 20.37 -4.40
N GLU A 106 -7.88 20.78 -5.03
CA GLU A 106 -8.97 21.49 -4.35
C GLU A 106 -9.99 20.54 -3.70
N ALA A 107 -10.05 19.30 -4.19
CA ALA A 107 -11.06 18.31 -3.80
C ALA A 107 -10.46 16.95 -3.38
N GLY A 108 -9.14 16.86 -3.20
CA GLY A 108 -8.46 15.67 -2.69
C GLY A 108 -8.25 14.52 -3.66
N LEU A 109 -8.72 14.63 -4.90
CA LEU A 109 -8.52 13.61 -5.91
C LEU A 109 -7.71 14.21 -7.05
N LEU A 110 -6.62 13.53 -7.40
CA LEU A 110 -5.85 13.86 -8.60
C LEU A 110 -6.71 13.69 -9.85
N SER A 111 -6.48 14.55 -10.85
CA SER A 111 -6.96 14.35 -12.22
C SER A 111 -5.82 13.90 -13.14
N PRO A 112 -6.12 13.15 -14.22
CA PRO A 112 -5.10 12.80 -15.22
C PRO A 112 -4.36 14.01 -15.77
N GLU A 113 -5.07 15.12 -16.00
CA GLU A 113 -4.51 16.35 -16.57
C GLU A 113 -3.51 17.01 -15.60
N GLN A 114 -3.84 17.05 -14.31
CA GLN A 114 -2.94 17.58 -13.28
C GLN A 114 -1.65 16.78 -13.18
N VAL A 115 -1.76 15.44 -13.25
CA VAL A 115 -0.59 14.56 -13.17
C VAL A 115 0.23 14.64 -14.46
N GLU A 116 -0.41 14.58 -15.64
CA GLU A 116 0.27 14.65 -16.93
C GLU A 116 1.07 15.95 -17.11
N ALA A 117 0.53 17.08 -16.62
CA ALA A 117 1.18 18.38 -16.70
C ALA A 117 2.50 18.47 -15.91
N VAL A 118 2.74 17.58 -14.94
CA VAL A 118 3.96 17.59 -14.12
C VAL A 118 4.94 16.46 -14.44
N ILE A 119 4.57 15.50 -15.30
CA ILE A 119 5.49 14.45 -15.75
C ILE A 119 6.64 15.11 -16.53
N ASN A 120 7.88 14.84 -16.12
CA ASN A 120 9.03 15.37 -16.83
C ASN A 120 9.19 14.72 -18.21
N PRO A 121 9.56 15.51 -19.25
CA PRO A 121 9.90 14.94 -20.54
C PRO A 121 11.15 14.07 -20.43
N LYS A 122 11.29 13.09 -21.33
CA LYS A 122 12.45 12.17 -21.39
C LYS A 122 13.68 12.89 -21.97
N VAL A 123 14.27 13.79 -21.18
CA VAL A 123 15.47 14.58 -21.51
C VAL A 123 16.59 14.38 -20.48
N THR A 124 17.84 14.58 -20.86
CA THR A 124 19.03 14.20 -20.05
C THR A 124 19.26 15.04 -18.80
N TYR A 125 18.67 16.23 -18.71
CA TYR A 125 18.92 17.21 -17.64
C TYR A 125 17.73 17.37 -16.68
N ARG A 126 16.70 16.52 -16.77
CA ARG A 126 15.56 16.51 -15.86
C ARG A 126 15.42 15.17 -15.14
N THR A 127 14.98 15.23 -13.90
CA THR A 127 14.71 14.05 -13.05
C THR A 127 13.61 13.19 -13.69
N PRO A 128 13.87 11.90 -13.99
CA PRO A 128 12.85 11.03 -14.57
C PRO A 128 11.71 10.75 -13.58
N THR A 129 10.48 11.08 -13.96
CA THR A 129 9.28 10.65 -13.23
C THR A 129 9.10 9.14 -13.41
N ARG A 130 9.03 8.39 -12.30
CA ARG A 130 8.94 6.92 -12.32
C ARG A 130 7.68 6.36 -11.68
N LEU A 131 7.12 7.06 -10.69
CA LEU A 131 6.01 6.56 -9.89
C LEU A 131 4.96 7.63 -9.67
N LEU A 132 3.70 7.23 -9.80
CA LEU A 132 2.52 7.94 -9.30
C LEU A 132 2.01 7.19 -8.06
N CYS A 133 1.98 7.86 -6.91
CA CYS A 133 1.37 7.34 -5.69
C CYS A 133 -0.05 7.90 -5.54
N LEU A 134 -1.02 6.99 -5.42
CA LEU A 134 -2.42 7.28 -5.14
C LEU A 134 -2.75 6.90 -3.68
N GLU A 135 -3.80 7.49 -3.11
CA GLU A 135 -4.30 7.15 -1.77
C GLU A 135 -5.81 6.90 -1.82
N ASN A 136 -6.28 5.74 -1.32
CA ASN A 136 -7.70 5.40 -1.29
C ASN A 136 -8.10 4.55 -0.08
N THR A 137 -8.92 5.05 0.85
CA THR A 137 -9.48 6.41 0.90
C THR A 137 -8.41 7.46 1.25
N HIS A 138 -8.65 8.71 0.86
CA HIS A 138 -7.74 9.81 1.17
C HIS A 138 -7.97 10.38 2.58
N ASN A 139 -7.01 10.16 3.48
CA ASN A 139 -7.12 10.41 4.92
C ASN A 139 -7.28 11.90 5.27
N LEU A 140 -6.43 12.77 4.70
CA LEU A 140 -6.49 14.23 4.92
C LEU A 140 -7.59 14.95 4.10
N TRP A 141 -8.41 14.19 3.38
CA TRP A 141 -9.64 14.64 2.73
C TRP A 141 -10.87 13.93 3.31
N SER A 142 -10.87 13.74 4.64
CA SER A 142 -11.99 13.17 5.39
C SER A 142 -12.38 11.75 4.95
N GLY A 143 -11.40 10.95 4.52
CA GLY A 143 -11.65 9.58 4.07
C GLY A 143 -12.37 9.51 2.71
N LEU A 144 -12.14 10.49 1.84
CA LEU A 144 -12.74 10.56 0.50
C LEU A 144 -12.38 9.31 -0.32
N PRO A 145 -13.39 8.54 -0.82
CA PRO A 145 -13.13 7.42 -1.69
C PRO A 145 -12.89 7.87 -3.14
N MET A 146 -11.91 7.25 -3.80
CA MET A 146 -11.70 7.35 -5.24
C MET A 146 -12.33 6.14 -5.94
N ASP A 147 -13.17 6.38 -6.95
CA ASP A 147 -13.80 5.29 -7.71
C ASP A 147 -12.84 4.63 -8.71
N ALA A 148 -13.24 3.46 -9.22
CA ALA A 148 -12.44 2.69 -10.17
C ALA A 148 -12.28 3.40 -11.54
N VAL A 149 -13.22 4.28 -11.92
CA VAL A 149 -13.15 5.01 -13.19
C VAL A 149 -11.99 6.01 -13.14
N ARG A 150 -11.87 6.74 -12.03
CA ARG A 150 -10.78 7.68 -11.80
C ARG A 150 -9.44 6.96 -11.63
N THR A 151 -9.38 5.86 -10.85
CA THR A 151 -8.15 5.06 -10.74
C THR A 151 -7.68 4.61 -12.13
N ARG A 152 -8.60 4.07 -12.96
CA ARG A 152 -8.27 3.64 -14.32
C ARG A 152 -7.74 4.78 -15.19
N ALA A 153 -8.38 5.94 -15.14
CA ALA A 153 -7.97 7.08 -15.95
C ALA A 153 -6.55 7.56 -15.58
N LEU A 154 -6.25 7.64 -14.29
CA LEU A 154 -4.92 8.00 -13.77
C LEU A 154 -3.87 6.95 -14.16
N ALA A 155 -4.17 5.67 -13.97
CA ALA A 155 -3.28 4.58 -14.31
C ALA A 155 -2.98 4.50 -15.81
N ALA A 156 -4.02 4.53 -16.65
CA ALA A 156 -3.86 4.52 -18.10
C ALA A 156 -3.03 5.72 -18.58
N MET A 157 -3.19 6.89 -17.98
CA MET A 157 -2.36 8.06 -18.30
C MET A 157 -0.90 7.84 -17.87
N ALA A 158 -0.65 7.44 -16.62
CA ALA A 158 0.71 7.19 -16.12
C ALA A 158 1.45 6.13 -16.97
N HIS A 159 0.78 5.03 -17.30
CA HIS A 159 1.36 3.94 -18.09
C HIS A 159 1.74 4.37 -19.50
N ARG A 160 0.98 5.26 -20.17
CA ARG A 160 1.36 5.83 -21.49
C ARG A 160 2.70 6.56 -21.45
N HIS A 161 3.06 7.13 -20.30
CA HIS A 161 4.34 7.81 -20.09
C HIS A 161 5.45 6.89 -19.57
N GLY A 162 5.13 5.62 -19.28
CA GLY A 162 6.05 4.66 -18.66
C GLY A 162 6.25 4.89 -17.16
N VAL A 163 5.27 5.51 -16.49
CA VAL A 163 5.23 5.75 -15.04
C VAL A 163 4.40 4.65 -14.39
N ARG A 164 4.95 4.01 -13.34
CA ARG A 164 4.25 2.99 -12.53
C ARG A 164 3.26 3.66 -11.58
N VAL A 165 2.27 2.90 -11.10
CA VAL A 165 1.24 3.38 -10.17
C VAL A 165 1.19 2.50 -8.92
N HIS A 166 1.42 3.12 -7.77
CA HIS A 166 1.23 2.50 -6.47
C HIS A 166 0.01 3.10 -5.78
N LEU A 167 -0.81 2.25 -5.16
CA LEU A 167 -1.94 2.67 -4.35
C LEU A 167 -1.68 2.41 -2.86
N ASP A 168 -1.58 3.49 -2.09
CA ASP A 168 -1.80 3.46 -0.64
C ASP A 168 -3.29 3.24 -0.39
N GLY A 169 -3.64 1.97 -0.25
CA GLY A 169 -4.97 1.47 0.05
C GLY A 169 -5.16 1.21 1.54
N ALA A 170 -4.53 1.98 2.44
CA ALA A 170 -4.64 1.77 3.89
C ALA A 170 -6.08 1.57 4.38
N ARG A 171 -7.06 2.17 3.69
CA ARG A 171 -8.50 2.06 3.96
C ARG A 171 -9.31 1.68 2.71
N ILE A 172 -8.75 0.90 1.79
CA ILE A 172 -9.40 0.54 0.53
C ILE A 172 -10.72 -0.20 0.72
N PHE A 173 -10.86 -0.97 1.82
CA PHE A 173 -12.12 -1.65 2.14
C PHE A 173 -13.23 -0.70 2.61
N ASN A 174 -12.88 0.43 3.24
CA ASN A 174 -13.85 1.49 3.51
C ASN A 174 -14.33 2.15 2.21
N ALA A 175 -13.41 2.39 1.27
CA ALA A 175 -13.77 2.91 -0.06
C ALA A 175 -14.70 1.94 -0.80
N ALA A 176 -14.36 0.65 -0.80
CA ALA A 176 -15.15 -0.41 -1.43
C ALA A 176 -16.58 -0.47 -0.86
N ALA A 177 -16.70 -0.44 0.48
CA ALA A 177 -17.99 -0.41 1.16
C ALA A 177 -18.81 0.84 0.83
N ALA A 178 -18.17 2.03 0.83
CA ALA A 178 -18.84 3.29 0.54
C ALA A 178 -19.33 3.40 -0.91
N LEU A 179 -18.60 2.81 -1.85
CA LEU A 179 -18.90 2.86 -3.29
C LEU A 179 -19.71 1.64 -3.79
N GLY A 180 -20.00 0.67 -2.93
CA GLY A 180 -20.72 -0.55 -3.32
C GLY A 180 -19.97 -1.42 -4.32
N THR A 181 -18.64 -1.48 -4.21
CA THR A 181 -17.73 -2.19 -5.14
C THR A 181 -16.73 -3.04 -4.34
N THR A 182 -15.73 -3.62 -5.01
CA THR A 182 -14.69 -4.44 -4.37
C THR A 182 -13.34 -3.71 -4.32
N ALA A 183 -12.51 -4.03 -3.33
CA ALA A 183 -11.13 -3.51 -3.27
C ALA A 183 -10.32 -3.90 -4.53
N ALA A 184 -10.58 -5.09 -5.09
CA ALA A 184 -10.00 -5.54 -6.35
C ALA A 184 -10.35 -4.63 -7.54
N GLU A 185 -11.58 -4.11 -7.60
CA GLU A 185 -11.99 -3.16 -8.64
C GLU A 185 -11.33 -1.81 -8.48
N LEU A 186 -11.27 -1.29 -7.25
CA LEU A 186 -10.68 0.02 -6.96
C LEU A 186 -9.18 0.08 -7.22
N GLY A 187 -8.46 -1.03 -7.01
CA GLY A 187 -7.02 -1.12 -7.20
C GLY A 187 -6.60 -1.83 -8.49
N ARG A 188 -7.53 -2.21 -9.38
CA ARG A 188 -7.26 -3.10 -10.54
C ARG A 188 -6.15 -2.60 -11.45
N ASP A 189 -6.17 -1.31 -11.75
CA ASP A 189 -5.30 -0.72 -12.77
C ASP A 189 -3.94 -0.24 -12.19
N CYS A 190 -3.71 -0.42 -10.88
CA CYS A 190 -2.43 -0.09 -10.23
C CYS A 190 -1.39 -1.21 -10.41
N ASP A 191 -0.10 -0.89 -10.39
CA ASP A 191 0.99 -1.88 -10.43
C ASP A 191 1.20 -2.56 -9.07
N SER A 192 0.95 -1.85 -7.97
CA SER A 192 0.95 -2.43 -6.62
C SER A 192 -0.03 -1.73 -5.69
N VAL A 193 -0.53 -2.46 -4.69
CA VAL A 193 -1.48 -1.96 -3.69
C VAL A 193 -0.99 -2.34 -2.30
N MET A 194 -0.88 -1.36 -1.40
CA MET A 194 -0.71 -1.60 0.03
C MET A 194 -2.08 -1.47 0.70
N PHE A 195 -2.43 -2.35 1.64
CA PHE A 195 -3.58 -2.11 2.52
C PHE A 195 -3.28 -2.48 3.97
N CYS A 196 -3.90 -1.78 4.92
CA CYS A 196 -3.67 -1.99 6.35
C CYS A 196 -4.64 -3.01 6.93
N LEU A 197 -4.12 -3.92 7.78
CA LEU A 197 -4.92 -4.80 8.63
C LEU A 197 -5.22 -4.15 9.98
N SER A 198 -4.33 -3.25 10.44
CA SER A 198 -4.35 -2.67 11.79
C SER A 198 -5.04 -1.31 11.90
N LYS A 199 -6.18 -1.17 11.22
CA LYS A 199 -7.05 0.02 11.25
C LYS A 199 -8.50 -0.41 11.48
N GLY A 200 -9.41 -0.04 10.58
CA GLY A 200 -10.81 -0.49 10.62
C GLY A 200 -10.99 -2.02 10.58
N LEU A 201 -9.99 -2.77 10.08
CA LEU A 201 -9.97 -4.24 10.08
C LEU A 201 -9.53 -4.87 11.42
N ALA A 202 -9.13 -4.06 12.40
CA ALA A 202 -8.92 -4.44 13.81
C ALA A 202 -7.82 -5.48 14.13
N ALA A 203 -7.04 -5.96 13.16
CA ALA A 203 -5.84 -6.74 13.48
C ALA A 203 -4.88 -5.91 14.33
N PRO A 204 -4.12 -6.49 15.27
CA PRO A 204 -3.28 -5.70 16.17
C PRO A 204 -2.12 -5.01 15.44
N VAL A 205 -1.57 -5.66 14.42
CA VAL A 205 -0.39 -5.24 13.67
C VAL A 205 -0.53 -5.73 12.23
N GLY A 206 0.06 -4.98 11.31
CA GLY A 206 0.35 -5.50 9.99
C GLY A 206 -0.39 -4.80 8.86
N SER A 207 0.16 -4.97 7.68
CA SER A 207 -0.37 -4.53 6.40
C SER A 207 0.05 -5.54 5.34
N MET A 208 -0.61 -5.50 4.20
CA MET A 208 -0.29 -6.34 3.05
C MET A 208 0.19 -5.47 1.92
N LEU A 209 1.24 -5.91 1.23
CA LEU A 209 1.62 -5.37 -0.07
C LEU A 209 1.30 -6.42 -1.13
N VAL A 210 0.57 -6.03 -2.16
CA VAL A 210 -0.02 -6.93 -3.16
C VAL A 210 0.36 -6.44 -4.56
N GLY A 211 0.67 -7.38 -5.47
CA GLY A 211 1.05 -7.07 -6.85
C GLY A 211 1.34 -8.33 -7.66
N ASP A 212 2.08 -8.15 -8.74
CA ASP A 212 2.55 -9.24 -9.60
C ASP A 212 3.60 -10.09 -8.88
N ARG A 213 3.74 -11.35 -9.29
CA ARG A 213 4.61 -12.32 -8.61
C ARG A 213 6.06 -11.83 -8.50
N ASP A 214 6.61 -11.33 -9.60
CA ASP A 214 8.01 -10.86 -9.64
C ASP A 214 8.22 -9.63 -8.75
N PHE A 215 7.23 -8.73 -8.70
CA PHE A 215 7.24 -7.59 -7.79
C PHE A 215 7.26 -8.04 -6.33
N ILE A 216 6.48 -9.07 -5.97
CA ILE A 216 6.41 -9.58 -4.59
C ILE A 216 7.68 -10.35 -4.20
N VAL A 217 8.33 -11.04 -5.13
CA VAL A 217 9.65 -11.64 -4.90
C VAL A 217 10.66 -10.57 -4.51
N GLU A 218 10.69 -9.45 -5.24
CA GLU A 218 11.56 -8.32 -4.90
C GLU A 218 11.12 -7.63 -3.60
N ALA A 219 9.82 -7.51 -3.36
CA ALA A 219 9.28 -6.97 -2.11
C ALA A 219 9.76 -7.73 -0.87
N ARG A 220 9.91 -9.07 -0.94
CA ARG A 220 10.52 -9.83 0.17
C ARG A 220 11.97 -9.47 0.42
N ARG A 221 12.76 -9.21 -0.64
CA ARG A 221 14.17 -8.78 -0.51
C ARG A 221 14.27 -7.40 0.13
N VAL A 222 13.48 -6.44 -0.35
CA VAL A 222 13.45 -5.08 0.22
C VAL A 222 12.88 -5.09 1.63
N ARG A 223 11.85 -5.90 1.91
CA ARG A 223 11.36 -6.13 3.27
C ARG A 223 12.48 -6.61 4.20
N LYS A 224 13.35 -7.50 3.73
CA LYS A 224 14.52 -7.95 4.49
C LYS A 224 15.53 -6.82 4.70
N LEU A 225 15.81 -6.03 3.67
CA LEU A 225 16.68 -4.85 3.73
C LEU A 225 16.19 -3.82 4.76
N PHE A 226 14.89 -3.55 4.80
CA PHE A 226 14.27 -2.60 5.74
C PHE A 226 13.99 -3.20 7.13
N GLY A 227 14.42 -4.44 7.39
CA GLY A 227 14.29 -5.08 8.70
C GLY A 227 12.91 -5.65 9.01
N GLY A 228 12.01 -5.74 8.04
CA GLY A 228 10.66 -6.30 8.18
C GLY A 228 10.56 -7.83 8.12
N GLY A 229 11.67 -8.53 7.81
CA GLY A 229 11.72 -10.00 7.76
C GLY A 229 11.73 -10.63 9.15
N MET A 230 10.53 -10.79 9.72
CA MET A 230 10.27 -11.38 11.04
C MET A 230 10.35 -12.92 11.01
N ARG A 231 10.19 -13.57 12.17
CA ARG A 231 10.23 -15.03 12.31
C ARG A 231 8.83 -15.62 12.43
N GLN A 232 8.43 -16.12 13.59
CA GLN A 232 7.11 -16.72 13.86
C GLN A 232 5.99 -15.66 13.89
N VAL A 233 5.81 -14.97 12.76
CA VAL A 233 4.86 -13.88 12.59
C VAL A 233 3.47 -14.38 12.23
N GLY A 234 3.30 -15.70 12.04
CA GLY A 234 2.02 -16.38 11.94
C GLY A 234 1.05 -16.04 13.08
N ILE A 235 1.56 -15.74 14.28
CA ILE A 235 0.76 -15.23 15.40
C ILE A 235 0.00 -13.96 14.99
N LEU A 236 0.66 -12.99 14.34
CA LEU A 236 0.02 -11.75 13.88
C LEU A 236 -0.82 -11.99 12.62
N ALA A 237 -0.31 -12.81 11.71
CA ALA A 237 -1.01 -13.13 10.47
C ALA A 237 -2.37 -13.81 10.71
N ALA A 238 -2.50 -14.62 11.77
CA ALA A 238 -3.76 -15.24 12.15
C ALA A 238 -4.89 -14.23 12.38
N ALA A 239 -4.60 -13.11 13.05
CA ALA A 239 -5.58 -12.03 13.21
C ALA A 239 -5.91 -11.37 11.86
N GLY A 240 -4.91 -11.19 11.00
CA GLY A 240 -5.07 -10.68 9.65
C GLY A 240 -5.95 -11.55 8.74
N ILE A 241 -6.03 -12.86 8.99
CA ILE A 241 -6.95 -13.75 8.25
C ILE A 241 -8.40 -13.50 8.66
N LEU A 242 -8.67 -13.12 9.91
CA LEU A 242 -10.03 -12.86 10.38
C LEU A 242 -10.53 -11.46 10.04
N ALA A 243 -9.61 -10.52 9.84
CA ALA A 243 -9.85 -9.19 9.29
C ALA A 243 -10.55 -9.25 7.92
#